data_AF-A0A2K3UZ10-F1
#
_entry.id   AF-A0A2K3UZ10-F1
#
_cell.length_a   1.000
_cell.length_b   1.000
_cell.length_c   1.000
_cell.angle_alpha   90.00
_cell.angle_beta   90.00
_cell.angle_gamma   90.00
#
_symmetry.space_group_name_H-M   'P 1'
#
loop_
_entity.id
_entity.type
_entity.pdbx_description
1 polymer ?
#
loop_
_entity_poly.entity_id
_entity_poly.type
_entity_poly.pdbx_seq_one_letter_code
_entity_poly.pdbx_strand_id
1 'polypeptide(L)'
;MNAVERYLRRATHGLWGQKKRDALTELRGAVEDKVYRHQLSGLSEGEAVTAALRDLGSPAVIARELGRVHTVPSLLRATLLAGMTGLLGIQAAAQLPTIQAAPVPVGQLCTFDESALARFFPEDQLRIRERIKAAGGREQYEAACRVRQPDTGLNSLLRLSDLIAALRMAQVEARTIPGTEAFVQLKVPGEDWQGLNLNEAVHFLPTGPGTAAKPGSRTEPYVYAENLISQLLYSFKGPLRLSGVVNPTLHIGPAQMQVGTTQRPVRATNLYQWAVYEEVTRLMRLDSPASAPAPRLGLSPDDGPHAGYSQLKVNAQDGAVYALVGSMNGEIGLAVRAVRAGRLELPCDCRSTPFTQTDSLKTLLAQARRGQSALMVFALDASDLRHLQLTPVPTAQLQLVSAP
;
A
#
# COMPACT_ATOMS: atom_id res chain seq x y z
N MET A 1 -23.17 54.84 -15.37
CA MET A 1 -22.81 53.42 -15.16
C MET A 1 -23.43 52.61 -16.28
N ASN A 2 -22.61 52.01 -17.13
CA ASN A 2 -23.09 51.30 -18.32
C ASN A 2 -23.81 49.98 -17.91
N ALA A 3 -24.55 49.36 -18.85
CA ALA A 3 -25.30 48.13 -18.57
C ALA A 3 -24.39 46.98 -18.12
N VAL A 4 -23.19 46.88 -18.70
CA VAL A 4 -22.17 45.87 -18.40
C VAL A 4 -21.64 46.00 -16.97
N GLU A 5 -21.31 47.21 -16.52
CA GLU A 5 -20.84 47.48 -15.16
C GLU A 5 -21.92 47.13 -14.12
N ARG A 6 -23.19 47.45 -14.40
CA ARG A 6 -24.32 47.01 -13.57
C ARG A 6 -24.40 45.50 -13.48
N TYR A 7 -24.22 44.80 -14.60
CA TYR A 7 -24.24 43.35 -14.65
C TYR A 7 -23.08 42.74 -13.86
N LEU A 8 -21.84 43.16 -14.12
CA LEU A 8 -20.63 42.65 -13.46
C LEU A 8 -20.65 42.88 -11.94
N ARG A 9 -21.13 44.04 -11.48
CA ARG A 9 -21.29 44.31 -10.04
C ARG A 9 -22.28 43.36 -9.37
N ARG A 10 -23.37 43.01 -10.07
CA ARG A 10 -24.36 42.04 -9.55
C ARG A 10 -23.83 40.61 -9.61
N ALA A 11 -23.18 40.22 -10.70
CA ALA A 11 -22.64 38.88 -10.91
C ALA A 11 -21.49 38.52 -9.96
N THR A 12 -20.75 39.52 -9.47
CA THR A 12 -19.64 39.33 -8.51
C THR A 12 -20.02 39.70 -7.07
N HIS A 13 -21.31 39.89 -6.80
CA HIS A 13 -21.78 40.24 -5.46
C HIS A 13 -21.48 39.10 -4.47
N GLY A 14 -20.85 39.42 -3.33
CA GLY A 14 -20.45 38.45 -2.31
C GLY A 14 -19.00 37.95 -2.42
N LEU A 15 -18.29 38.28 -3.51
CA LEU A 15 -16.84 38.08 -3.59
C LEU A 15 -16.09 39.30 -3.06
N TRP A 16 -14.89 39.08 -2.51
CA TRP A 16 -14.06 40.12 -1.91
C TRP A 16 -12.59 39.96 -2.33
N GLY A 17 -11.82 41.05 -2.24
CA GLY A 17 -10.38 41.04 -2.48
C GLY A 17 -9.97 40.55 -3.86
N GLN A 18 -8.92 39.72 -3.91
CA GLN A 18 -8.35 39.22 -5.17
C GLN A 18 -9.35 38.39 -5.99
N LYS A 19 -10.11 37.51 -5.34
CA LYS A 19 -11.12 36.66 -6.02
C LYS A 19 -12.18 37.49 -6.76
N LYS A 20 -12.57 38.64 -6.21
CA LYS A 20 -13.49 39.56 -6.88
C LYS A 20 -12.87 40.17 -8.13
N ARG A 21 -11.58 40.54 -8.08
CA ARG A 21 -10.84 41.12 -9.23
C ARG A 21 -10.66 40.10 -10.34
N ASP A 22 -10.33 38.86 -10.00
CA ASP A 22 -10.15 37.77 -10.96
C ASP A 22 -11.47 37.47 -11.67
N ALA A 23 -12.56 37.26 -10.90
CA ALA A 23 -13.90 37.03 -11.46
C ALA A 23 -14.42 38.20 -12.30
N LEU A 24 -14.11 39.45 -11.92
CA LEU A 24 -14.44 40.64 -12.71
C LEU A 24 -13.74 40.65 -14.06
N THR A 25 -12.46 40.27 -14.09
CA THR A 25 -11.63 40.26 -15.30
C THR A 25 -12.11 39.19 -16.27
N GLU A 26 -12.37 37.98 -15.75
CA GLU A 26 -12.88 36.86 -16.54
C GLU A 26 -14.27 37.15 -17.12
N LEU A 27 -15.22 37.62 -16.28
CA LEU A 27 -16.57 37.94 -16.74
C LEU A 27 -16.58 39.10 -17.74
N ARG A 28 -15.69 40.09 -17.59
CA ARG A 28 -15.57 41.19 -18.56
C ARG A 28 -15.14 40.65 -19.92
N GLY A 29 -14.11 39.81 -19.98
CA GLY A 29 -13.66 39.17 -21.22
C GLY A 29 -14.77 38.34 -21.87
N ALA A 30 -15.55 37.60 -21.08
CA ALA A 30 -16.68 36.83 -21.59
C ALA A 30 -17.83 37.70 -22.18
N VAL A 31 -18.09 38.87 -21.57
CA VAL A 31 -19.05 39.84 -22.12
C VAL A 31 -18.52 40.42 -23.43
N GLU A 32 -17.27 40.86 -23.46
CA GLU A 32 -16.63 41.45 -24.65
C GLU A 32 -16.63 40.48 -25.85
N ASP A 33 -16.25 39.22 -25.63
CA ASP A 33 -16.30 38.17 -26.65
C ASP A 33 -17.72 37.97 -27.22
N LYS A 34 -18.74 37.94 -26.36
CA LYS A 34 -20.14 37.80 -26.81
C LYS A 34 -20.65 39.02 -27.54
N VAL A 35 -20.32 40.23 -27.09
CA VAL A 35 -20.69 41.49 -27.78
C VAL A 35 -20.11 41.49 -29.18
N TYR A 36 -18.83 41.15 -29.31
CA TYR A 36 -18.15 41.08 -30.59
C TYR A 36 -18.82 40.09 -31.56
N ARG A 37 -19.18 38.88 -31.09
CA ARG A 37 -19.90 37.88 -31.91
C ARG A 37 -21.26 38.37 -32.40
N HIS A 38 -21.99 39.10 -31.55
CA HIS A 38 -23.29 39.66 -31.91
C HIS A 38 -23.16 40.82 -32.91
N GLN A 39 -22.12 41.65 -32.78
CA GLN A 39 -21.80 42.69 -33.78
C GLN A 39 -21.43 42.09 -35.14
N LEU A 40 -20.63 41.01 -35.17
CA LEU A 40 -20.33 40.28 -36.41
C LEU A 40 -21.59 39.68 -37.07
N SER A 41 -22.66 39.48 -36.29
CA SER A 41 -23.96 39.03 -36.79
C SER A 41 -24.87 40.18 -37.27
N GLY A 42 -24.34 41.40 -37.34
CA GLY A 42 -25.03 42.58 -37.86
C GLY A 42 -25.82 43.40 -36.83
N LEU A 43 -25.74 43.08 -35.53
CA LEU A 43 -26.39 43.87 -34.48
C LEU A 43 -25.63 45.17 -34.19
N SER A 44 -26.35 46.24 -33.89
CA SER A 44 -25.72 47.47 -33.37
C SER A 44 -25.08 47.21 -32.00
N GLU A 45 -24.13 48.05 -31.59
CA GLU A 45 -23.42 47.87 -30.31
C GLU A 45 -24.37 47.73 -29.09
N GLY A 46 -25.42 48.56 -29.02
CA GLY A 46 -26.41 48.49 -27.94
C GLY A 46 -27.23 47.20 -27.94
N GLU A 47 -27.62 46.72 -29.13
CA GLU A 47 -28.33 45.45 -29.29
C GLU A 47 -27.42 44.26 -28.98
N ALA A 48 -26.17 44.32 -29.40
CA ALA A 48 -25.16 43.30 -29.14
C ALA A 48 -24.84 43.17 -27.64
N VAL A 49 -24.72 44.29 -26.91
CA VAL A 49 -24.60 44.29 -25.44
C VAL A 49 -25.83 43.66 -24.80
N THR A 50 -27.03 44.02 -25.25
CA THR A 50 -28.28 43.47 -24.69
C THR A 50 -28.38 41.97 -24.94
N ALA A 51 -28.04 41.50 -26.14
CA ALA A 51 -28.02 40.09 -26.50
C ALA A 51 -26.95 39.31 -25.71
N ALA A 52 -25.74 39.85 -25.58
CA ALA A 52 -24.65 39.25 -24.82
C ALA A 52 -25.01 39.05 -23.34
N LEU A 53 -25.59 40.06 -22.69
CA LEU A 53 -26.02 39.97 -21.29
C LEU A 53 -27.20 38.99 -21.11
N ARG A 54 -28.09 38.88 -22.08
CA ARG A 54 -29.17 37.88 -22.09
C ARG A 54 -28.59 36.46 -22.17
N ASP A 55 -27.61 36.23 -23.04
CA ASP A 55 -27.00 34.90 -23.25
C ASP A 55 -26.17 34.43 -22.05
N LEU A 56 -25.55 35.36 -21.31
CA LEU A 56 -24.86 35.03 -20.05
C LEU A 56 -25.86 34.69 -18.92
N GLY A 57 -27.13 35.01 -19.09
CA GLY A 57 -28.19 34.71 -18.13
C GLY A 57 -28.22 35.67 -16.93
N SER A 58 -28.94 35.26 -15.89
CA SER A 58 -29.16 36.12 -14.72
C SER A 58 -27.86 36.33 -13.91
N PRO A 59 -27.49 37.57 -13.58
CA PRO A 59 -26.30 37.83 -12.77
C PRO A 59 -26.43 37.25 -11.36
N ALA A 60 -27.64 37.05 -10.84
CA ALA A 60 -27.85 36.40 -9.54
C ALA A 60 -27.47 34.91 -9.54
N VAL A 61 -27.68 34.22 -10.67
CA VAL A 61 -27.30 32.81 -10.83
C VAL A 61 -25.77 32.69 -10.89
N ILE A 62 -25.11 33.55 -11.67
CA ILE A 62 -23.64 33.60 -11.74
C ILE A 62 -23.04 33.90 -10.36
N ALA A 63 -23.59 34.86 -9.62
CA ALA A 63 -23.13 35.18 -8.27
C ALA A 63 -23.22 33.98 -7.32
N ARG A 64 -24.30 33.19 -7.42
CA ARG A 64 -24.48 31.96 -6.61
C ARG A 64 -23.44 30.89 -6.97
N GLU A 65 -23.19 30.65 -8.26
CA GLU A 65 -22.21 29.66 -8.71
C GLU A 65 -20.77 30.08 -8.36
N LEU A 66 -20.41 31.35 -8.59
CA LEU A 66 -19.12 31.90 -8.18
C LEU A 66 -18.94 31.83 -6.66
N GLY A 67 -20.00 32.13 -5.90
CA GLY A 67 -20.04 31.91 -4.46
C GLY A 67 -19.77 30.45 -4.11
N ARG A 68 -20.42 29.50 -4.78
CA ARG A 68 -20.22 28.07 -4.55
C ARG A 68 -18.77 27.63 -4.79
N VAL A 69 -18.13 28.08 -5.86
CA VAL A 69 -16.75 27.69 -6.18
C VAL A 69 -15.74 28.36 -5.24
N HIS A 70 -15.96 29.62 -4.86
CA HIS A 70 -14.93 30.41 -4.18
C HIS A 70 -15.12 30.59 -2.66
N THR A 71 -16.36 30.54 -2.16
CA THR A 71 -16.65 30.73 -0.73
C THR A 71 -16.91 29.44 0.02
N VAL A 72 -17.52 28.42 -0.60
CA VAL A 72 -17.80 27.13 0.06
C VAL A 72 -16.53 26.43 0.55
N PRO A 73 -15.41 26.38 -0.20
CA PRO A 73 -14.18 25.78 0.33
C PRO A 73 -13.58 26.57 1.51
N SER A 74 -13.86 27.87 1.59
CA SER A 74 -13.34 28.77 2.63
C SER A 74 -14.19 28.66 3.91
N LEU A 75 -15.51 28.57 3.76
CA LEU A 75 -16.44 28.42 4.87
C LEU A 75 -16.34 27.02 5.48
N LEU A 76 -16.17 25.96 4.67
CA LEU A 76 -15.86 24.60 5.15
C LEU A 76 -14.56 24.56 5.96
N ARG A 77 -13.52 25.30 5.55
CA ARG A 77 -12.28 25.42 6.33
C ARG A 77 -12.48 26.17 7.64
N ALA A 78 -13.33 27.20 7.67
CA ALA A 78 -13.61 27.97 8.87
C ALA A 78 -14.52 27.22 9.87
N THR A 79 -15.53 26.47 9.39
CA THR A 79 -16.33 25.58 10.25
C THR A 79 -15.55 24.34 10.68
N LEU A 80 -14.60 23.84 9.88
CA LEU A 80 -13.62 22.85 10.35
C LEU A 80 -12.79 23.40 11.51
N LEU A 81 -12.31 24.65 11.44
CA LEU A 81 -11.52 25.26 12.51
C LEU A 81 -12.34 25.54 13.78
N ALA A 82 -13.57 26.02 13.66
CA ALA A 82 -14.46 26.23 14.82
C ALA A 82 -14.99 24.90 15.41
N GLY A 83 -15.20 23.89 14.56
CA GLY A 83 -15.51 22.53 14.96
C GLY A 83 -14.35 21.83 15.65
N MET A 84 -13.10 22.14 15.29
CA MET A 84 -11.91 21.60 15.96
C MET A 84 -11.79 22.08 17.41
N THR A 85 -12.17 23.30 17.75
CA THR A 85 -12.18 23.75 19.16
C THR A 85 -13.28 23.10 20.01
N GLY A 86 -14.41 22.70 19.41
CA GLY A 86 -15.47 21.92 20.09
C GLY A 86 -15.21 20.41 20.15
N LEU A 87 -14.44 19.86 19.18
CA LEU A 87 -14.13 18.43 19.09
C LEU A 87 -12.86 18.02 19.86
N LEU A 88 -12.07 18.95 20.38
CA LEU A 88 -11.01 18.64 21.33
C LEU A 88 -11.54 18.09 22.67
N GLY A 89 -12.84 18.25 22.96
CA GLY A 89 -13.52 17.64 24.10
C GLY A 89 -14.08 16.22 23.85
N ILE A 90 -14.05 15.74 22.61
CA ILE A 90 -14.43 14.36 22.23
C ILE A 90 -13.24 13.72 21.51
N GLN A 91 -12.06 13.81 22.13
CA GLN A 91 -11.06 12.76 21.95
C GLN A 91 -11.44 11.58 22.84
N ALA A 92 -12.60 10.98 22.56
CA ALA A 92 -12.60 9.53 22.52
C ALA A 92 -11.70 9.17 21.33
N ALA A 93 -10.39 9.29 21.51
CA ALA A 93 -9.43 8.58 20.70
C ALA A 93 -9.86 7.13 20.89
N ALA A 94 -10.68 6.62 19.97
CA ALA A 94 -11.07 5.24 19.96
C ALA A 94 -9.76 4.50 19.89
N GLN A 95 -9.30 3.99 21.04
CA GLN A 95 -8.09 3.21 21.14
C GLN A 95 -8.38 2.01 20.27
N LEU A 96 -7.85 2.03 19.05
CA LEU A 96 -8.02 0.93 18.13
C LEU A 96 -7.44 -0.28 18.84
N PRO A 97 -8.20 -1.38 18.95
CA PRO A 97 -7.64 -2.58 19.53
C PRO A 97 -6.38 -2.94 18.74
N THR A 98 -5.32 -3.22 19.46
CA THR A 98 -3.98 -3.38 18.89
C THR A 98 -3.55 -4.83 18.95
N ILE A 99 -3.02 -5.33 17.85
CA ILE A 99 -2.45 -6.68 17.74
C ILE A 99 -0.95 -6.55 17.96
N GLN A 100 -0.43 -7.12 19.04
CA GLN A 100 1.01 -7.09 19.27
C GLN A 100 1.71 -7.99 18.27
N ALA A 101 2.87 -7.51 17.82
CA ALA A 101 3.75 -8.26 16.94
C ALA A 101 5.04 -8.65 17.69
N ALA A 102 5.63 -9.76 17.26
CA ALA A 102 6.88 -10.28 17.75
C ALA A 102 7.84 -10.51 16.56
N PRO A 103 9.15 -10.40 16.79
CA PRO A 103 10.13 -10.70 15.76
C PRO A 103 10.15 -12.19 15.47
N VAL A 104 10.44 -12.55 14.23
CA VAL A 104 10.75 -13.94 13.88
C VAL A 104 12.07 -14.32 14.55
N PRO A 105 12.16 -15.44 15.28
CA PRO A 105 13.43 -15.87 15.87
C PRO A 105 14.46 -16.14 14.77
N VAL A 106 15.50 -15.29 14.68
CA VAL A 106 16.59 -15.43 13.68
C VAL A 106 17.22 -16.82 13.72
N GLY A 107 17.30 -17.43 14.91
CA GLY A 107 17.78 -18.81 15.07
C GLY A 107 17.02 -19.83 14.21
N GLN A 108 15.71 -19.68 14.04
CA GLN A 108 14.91 -20.57 13.19
C GLN A 108 15.16 -20.33 11.70
N LEU A 109 15.41 -19.07 11.28
CA LEU A 109 15.69 -18.72 9.89
C LEU A 109 17.09 -19.16 9.43
N CYS A 110 18.03 -19.26 10.38
CA CYS A 110 19.42 -19.64 10.13
C CYS A 110 19.76 -21.04 10.66
N THR A 111 18.81 -21.97 10.65
CA THR A 111 19.08 -23.39 10.92
C THR A 111 18.96 -24.17 9.62
N PHE A 112 20.02 -24.87 9.22
CA PHE A 112 20.10 -25.62 7.97
C PHE A 112 20.46 -27.10 8.22
N ASP A 113 19.81 -27.72 9.20
CA ASP A 113 19.82 -29.18 9.32
C ASP A 113 19.02 -29.87 8.21
N GLU A 114 19.12 -31.19 8.10
CA GLU A 114 18.46 -31.95 7.03
C GLU A 114 16.93 -31.83 7.06
N SER A 115 16.34 -31.66 8.24
CA SER A 115 14.89 -31.45 8.37
C SER A 115 14.46 -30.07 7.88
N ALA A 116 15.30 -29.05 8.09
CA ALA A 116 15.11 -27.71 7.55
C ALA A 116 15.31 -27.71 6.04
N LEU A 117 16.36 -28.37 5.54
CA LEU A 117 16.65 -28.50 4.11
C LEU A 117 15.52 -29.22 3.36
N ALA A 118 14.93 -30.26 3.94
CA ALA A 118 13.83 -30.99 3.33
C ALA A 118 12.58 -30.14 3.01
N ARG A 119 12.46 -28.94 3.60
CA ARG A 119 11.38 -27.98 3.31
C ARG A 119 11.61 -27.17 2.04
N PHE A 120 12.84 -27.15 1.53
CA PHE A 120 13.20 -26.48 0.29
C PHE A 120 13.07 -27.43 -0.90
N PHE A 121 12.95 -26.87 -2.11
CA PHE A 121 13.00 -27.68 -3.33
C PHE A 121 14.37 -28.36 -3.50
N PRO A 122 14.45 -29.52 -4.18
CA PRO A 122 15.71 -30.27 -4.32
C PRO A 122 16.90 -29.46 -4.86
N GLU A 123 16.68 -28.56 -5.82
CA GLU A 123 17.74 -27.70 -6.34
C GLU A 123 18.24 -26.65 -5.33
N ASP A 124 17.34 -26.11 -4.51
CA ASP A 124 17.68 -25.19 -3.42
C ASP A 124 18.45 -25.93 -2.32
N GLN A 125 18.06 -27.16 -2.01
CA GLN A 125 18.80 -28.02 -1.08
C GLN A 125 20.25 -28.21 -1.55
N LEU A 126 20.46 -28.56 -2.82
CA LEU A 126 21.80 -28.73 -3.39
C LEU A 126 22.61 -27.43 -3.29
N ARG A 127 22.02 -26.31 -3.70
CA ARG A 127 22.66 -24.99 -3.65
C ARG A 127 23.02 -24.57 -2.23
N ILE A 128 22.12 -24.78 -1.26
CA ILE A 128 22.39 -24.47 0.15
C ILE A 128 23.50 -25.39 0.68
N ARG A 129 23.50 -26.68 0.34
CA ARG A 129 24.58 -27.62 0.71
C ARG A 129 25.93 -27.22 0.14
N GLU A 130 25.98 -26.77 -1.11
CA GLU A 130 27.20 -26.23 -1.72
C GLU A 130 27.70 -24.99 -0.99
N ARG A 131 26.81 -24.06 -0.62
CA ARG A 131 27.15 -22.87 0.18
C ARG A 131 27.63 -23.23 1.59
N ILE A 132 26.99 -24.22 2.23
CA ILE A 132 27.43 -24.78 3.53
C ILE A 132 28.84 -25.33 3.42
N LYS A 133 29.14 -26.10 2.36
CA LYS A 133 30.48 -26.64 2.10
C LYS A 133 31.50 -25.52 1.86
N ALA A 134 31.15 -24.54 1.02
CA ALA A 134 32.02 -23.40 0.70
C ALA A 134 32.31 -22.51 1.91
N ALA A 135 31.37 -22.42 2.86
CA ALA A 135 31.53 -21.67 4.10
C ALA A 135 32.31 -22.43 5.18
N GLY A 136 32.87 -23.61 4.90
CA GLY A 136 33.64 -24.40 5.86
C GLY A 136 32.81 -25.28 6.81
N GLY A 137 31.52 -25.47 6.50
CA GLY A 137 30.61 -26.33 7.27
C GLY A 137 29.34 -25.61 7.74
N ARG A 138 28.38 -26.38 8.26
CA ARG A 138 27.04 -25.88 8.63
C ARG A 138 27.12 -24.79 9.70
N GLU A 139 27.90 -25.01 10.76
CA GLU A 139 28.02 -24.07 11.87
C GLU A 139 28.52 -22.69 11.43
N GLN A 140 29.53 -22.65 10.55
CA GLN A 140 30.09 -21.40 10.03
C GLN A 140 29.10 -20.70 9.10
N TYR A 141 28.38 -21.45 8.25
CA TYR A 141 27.32 -20.90 7.40
C TYR A 141 26.16 -20.32 8.22
N GLU A 142 25.69 -21.04 9.24
CA GLU A 142 24.63 -20.58 10.14
C GLU A 142 25.07 -19.38 10.97
N ALA A 143 26.31 -19.36 11.46
CA ALA A 143 26.87 -18.20 12.17
C ALA A 143 26.93 -16.98 11.25
N ALA A 144 27.42 -17.13 10.01
CA ALA A 144 27.43 -16.06 9.03
C ALA A 144 26.01 -15.58 8.68
N CYS A 145 25.04 -16.51 8.57
CA CYS A 145 23.62 -16.17 8.40
C CYS A 145 23.11 -15.32 9.57
N ARG A 146 23.37 -15.73 10.82
CA ARG A 146 22.95 -14.99 12.02
C ARG A 146 23.59 -13.60 12.12
N VAL A 147 24.81 -13.41 11.61
CA VAL A 147 25.47 -12.10 11.54
C VAL A 147 24.85 -11.22 10.44
N ARG A 148 24.45 -11.83 9.31
CA ARG A 148 23.88 -11.12 8.15
C ARG A 148 22.39 -10.86 8.23
N GLN A 149 21.69 -11.62 9.04
CA GLN A 149 20.33 -11.33 9.47
C GLN A 149 20.48 -10.42 10.68
N PRO A 150 20.49 -9.07 10.53
CA PRO A 150 20.34 -8.24 11.71
C PRO A 150 19.08 -8.71 12.45
N ASP A 151 18.96 -8.36 13.72
CA ASP A 151 17.66 -8.39 14.38
C ASP A 151 16.79 -7.36 13.64
N THR A 152 16.30 -7.72 12.44
CA THR A 152 15.76 -6.83 11.40
C THR A 152 14.51 -6.12 11.88
N GLY A 153 14.05 -6.44 13.10
CA GLY A 153 12.80 -5.93 13.63
C GLY A 153 11.64 -6.31 12.71
N LEU A 154 11.77 -7.39 11.93
CA LEU A 154 10.68 -8.00 11.18
C LEU A 154 9.69 -8.57 12.18
N ASN A 155 8.85 -7.68 12.71
CA ASN A 155 7.75 -8.05 13.56
C ASN A 155 6.64 -8.59 12.66
N SER A 156 6.81 -9.80 12.14
CA SER A 156 5.82 -10.47 11.29
C SER A 156 5.01 -11.53 12.05
N LEU A 157 5.33 -11.84 13.30
CA LEU A 157 4.54 -12.77 14.10
C LEU A 157 3.50 -12.01 14.91
N LEU A 158 2.24 -12.14 14.57
CA LEU A 158 1.11 -11.52 15.27
C LEU A 158 0.61 -12.45 16.38
N ARG A 159 0.46 -11.92 17.60
CA ARG A 159 -0.05 -12.70 18.72
C ARG A 159 -1.51 -13.07 18.49
N LEU A 160 -1.83 -14.36 18.48
CA LEU A 160 -3.16 -14.84 18.11
C LEU A 160 -4.24 -14.44 19.12
N SER A 161 -3.94 -14.45 20.43
CA SER A 161 -4.89 -13.99 21.43
C SER A 161 -5.24 -12.51 21.28
N ASP A 162 -4.26 -11.66 20.96
CA ASP A 162 -4.49 -10.24 20.70
C ASP A 162 -5.32 -10.02 19.43
N LEU A 163 -5.08 -10.80 18.36
CA LEU A 163 -5.91 -10.78 17.16
C LEU A 163 -7.38 -11.10 17.49
N ILE A 164 -7.64 -12.17 18.23
CA ILE A 164 -8.99 -12.58 18.62
C ILE A 164 -9.65 -11.53 19.53
N ALA A 165 -8.91 -10.98 20.49
CA ALA A 165 -9.40 -9.92 21.36
C ALA A 165 -9.72 -8.65 20.56
N ALA A 166 -8.86 -8.28 19.61
CA ALA A 166 -9.03 -7.11 18.77
C ALA A 166 -10.25 -7.21 17.85
N LEU A 167 -10.48 -8.38 17.26
CA LEU A 167 -11.70 -8.67 16.49
C LEU A 167 -12.96 -8.46 17.35
N ARG A 168 -12.99 -9.01 18.57
CA ARG A 168 -14.13 -8.86 19.49
C ARG A 168 -14.36 -7.41 19.91
N MET A 169 -13.30 -6.67 20.24
CA MET A 169 -13.38 -5.25 20.57
C MET A 169 -13.87 -4.42 19.40
N ALA A 170 -13.53 -4.81 18.17
CA ALA A 170 -14.02 -4.20 16.94
C ALA A 170 -15.40 -4.73 16.48
N GLN A 171 -16.16 -5.36 17.40
CA GLN A 171 -17.51 -5.88 17.19
C GLN A 171 -17.62 -7.00 16.14
N VAL A 172 -16.53 -7.71 15.85
CA VAL A 172 -16.54 -8.97 15.10
C VAL A 172 -16.64 -10.11 16.10
N GLU A 173 -17.72 -10.90 16.03
CA GLU A 173 -17.82 -12.11 16.84
C GLU A 173 -16.72 -13.08 16.38
N ALA A 174 -15.79 -13.43 17.27
CA ALA A 174 -14.68 -14.33 16.97
C ALA A 174 -14.64 -15.48 17.98
N ARG A 175 -14.67 -16.72 17.49
CA ARG A 175 -14.57 -17.94 18.31
C ARG A 175 -13.56 -18.93 17.74
N THR A 176 -12.68 -19.43 18.60
CA THR A 176 -11.76 -20.52 18.26
C THR A 176 -12.50 -21.84 18.25
N ILE A 177 -12.21 -22.71 17.28
CA ILE A 177 -12.80 -24.06 17.24
C ILE A 177 -11.98 -25.00 18.13
N PRO A 178 -12.60 -25.68 19.12
CA PRO A 178 -11.92 -26.67 19.95
C PRO A 178 -11.23 -27.75 19.10
N GLY A 179 -10.03 -28.16 19.51
CA GLY A 179 -9.24 -29.17 18.79
C GLY A 179 -8.45 -28.63 17.60
N THR A 180 -8.45 -27.32 17.36
CA THR A 180 -7.59 -26.66 16.37
C THR A 180 -6.62 -25.71 17.06
N GLU A 181 -5.47 -25.46 16.42
CA GLU A 181 -4.46 -24.54 16.98
C GLU A 181 -4.82 -23.08 16.69
N ALA A 182 -5.37 -22.79 15.50
CA ALA A 182 -5.76 -21.46 15.09
C ALA A 182 -6.88 -21.43 14.02
N PHE A 183 -7.88 -22.32 14.11
CA PHE A 183 -9.10 -22.14 13.32
C PHE A 183 -10.06 -21.19 14.06
N VAL A 184 -10.32 -20.03 13.48
CA VAL A 184 -11.20 -19.00 14.04
C VAL A 184 -12.44 -18.87 13.18
N GLN A 185 -13.62 -18.94 13.77
CA GLN A 185 -14.85 -18.53 13.10
C GLN A 185 -15.11 -17.05 13.40
N LEU A 186 -15.36 -16.30 12.34
CA LEU A 186 -15.64 -14.87 12.36
C LEU A 186 -17.09 -14.63 11.95
N LYS A 187 -17.76 -13.70 12.61
CA LYS A 187 -19.06 -13.19 12.18
C LYS A 187 -19.10 -11.68 12.36
N VAL A 188 -19.11 -10.98 11.23
CA VAL A 188 -19.29 -9.54 11.17
C VAL A 188 -20.78 -9.22 11.34
N PRO A 189 -21.18 -8.09 11.95
CA PRO A 189 -22.58 -7.74 12.13
C PRO A 189 -23.35 -7.75 10.79
N GLY A 190 -24.40 -8.58 10.71
CA GLY A 190 -25.23 -8.73 9.52
C GLY A 190 -24.73 -9.78 8.51
N GLU A 191 -23.60 -10.45 8.76
CA GLU A 191 -23.08 -11.52 7.91
C GLU A 191 -23.21 -12.91 8.56
N ASP A 192 -23.05 -13.96 7.75
CA ASP A 192 -22.94 -15.35 8.21
C ASP A 192 -21.54 -15.65 8.79
N TRP A 193 -21.44 -16.75 9.55
CA TRP A 193 -20.17 -17.25 10.05
C TRP A 193 -19.23 -17.64 8.91
N GLN A 194 -18.00 -17.15 8.98
CA GLN A 194 -16.92 -17.40 8.02
C GLN A 194 -15.73 -18.02 8.75
N GLY A 195 -15.16 -19.08 8.17
CA GLY A 195 -14.03 -19.81 8.77
C GLY A 195 -12.69 -19.23 8.32
N LEU A 196 -11.88 -18.74 9.25
CA LEU A 196 -10.52 -18.27 9.05
C LEU A 196 -9.55 -19.36 9.53
N ASN A 197 -8.93 -20.07 8.58
CA ASN A 197 -8.01 -21.16 8.89
C ASN A 197 -6.57 -20.63 8.97
N LEU A 198 -6.03 -20.48 10.19
CA LEU A 198 -4.65 -20.04 10.39
C LEU A 198 -3.73 -21.20 10.83
N ASN A 199 -4.20 -22.46 10.85
CA ASN A 199 -3.46 -23.58 11.43
C ASN A 199 -2.09 -23.80 10.77
N GLU A 200 -1.99 -23.63 9.46
CA GLU A 200 -0.73 -23.80 8.72
C GLU A 200 0.25 -22.64 8.92
N ALA A 201 -0.20 -21.55 9.54
CA ALA A 201 0.57 -20.34 9.79
C ALA A 201 0.88 -20.14 11.27
N VAL A 202 0.61 -21.13 12.14
CA VAL A 202 0.85 -21.02 13.58
C VAL A 202 2.32 -21.26 13.90
N HIS A 203 2.88 -20.36 14.69
CA HIS A 203 4.22 -20.45 15.24
C HIS A 203 4.18 -20.32 16.75
N PHE A 204 4.98 -21.16 17.41
CA PHE A 204 5.18 -21.12 18.84
C PHE A 204 6.57 -20.57 19.12
N LEU A 205 6.61 -19.42 19.80
CA LEU A 205 7.87 -18.82 20.22
C LEU A 205 8.41 -19.56 21.46
N PRO A 206 9.72 -19.83 21.54
CA PRO A 206 10.34 -20.37 22.74
C PRO A 206 10.19 -19.38 23.90
N THR A 207 9.90 -19.89 25.11
CA THR A 207 9.68 -19.08 26.32
C THR A 207 10.95 -18.53 26.96
N GLY A 208 12.12 -18.85 26.41
CA GLY A 208 13.41 -18.38 26.89
C GLY A 208 14.56 -18.67 25.91
N PRO A 209 15.71 -18.02 26.08
CA PRO A 209 16.89 -18.30 25.27
C PRO A 209 17.36 -19.73 25.47
N GLY A 210 17.47 -20.51 24.39
CA GLY A 210 17.99 -21.87 24.41
C GLY A 210 17.03 -22.96 24.90
N THR A 211 15.79 -22.63 25.28
CA THR A 211 14.78 -23.64 25.62
C THR A 211 13.94 -23.95 24.39
N ALA A 212 14.12 -25.13 23.79
CA ALA A 212 13.13 -25.67 22.87
C ALA A 212 11.77 -25.70 23.59
N ALA A 213 10.71 -25.28 22.91
CA ALA A 213 9.35 -25.36 23.45
C ALA A 213 9.09 -26.80 23.89
N LYS A 214 8.83 -27.02 25.18
CA LYS A 214 8.52 -28.37 25.67
C LYS A 214 7.20 -28.81 25.03
N PRO A 215 7.14 -30.00 24.40
CA PRO A 215 5.88 -30.56 23.92
C PRO A 215 4.84 -30.53 25.05
N GLY A 216 3.68 -29.91 24.80
CA GLY A 216 2.61 -29.77 25.79
C GLY A 216 2.68 -28.54 26.70
N SER A 217 3.76 -27.74 26.67
CA SER A 217 3.73 -26.40 27.26
C SER A 217 2.86 -25.51 26.37
N ARG A 218 1.77 -24.97 26.92
CA ARG A 218 0.89 -24.01 26.21
C ARG A 218 1.63 -22.69 26.05
N THR A 219 2.55 -22.64 25.10
CA THR A 219 3.13 -21.39 24.63
C THR A 219 2.08 -20.63 23.84
N GLU A 220 2.11 -19.30 23.94
CA GLU A 220 1.24 -18.42 23.16
C GLU A 220 1.44 -18.68 21.66
N PRO A 221 0.36 -18.95 20.89
CA PRO A 221 0.44 -19.07 19.44
C PRO A 221 0.55 -17.70 18.76
N TYR A 222 1.38 -17.66 17.73
CA TYR A 222 1.55 -16.52 16.84
C TYR A 222 1.20 -16.93 15.42
N VAL A 223 0.82 -15.96 14.59
CA VAL A 223 0.55 -16.17 13.17
C VAL A 223 1.37 -15.22 12.33
N TYR A 224 1.89 -15.69 11.20
CA TYR A 224 2.56 -14.79 10.25
C TYR A 224 1.58 -13.74 9.72
N ALA A 225 2.02 -12.49 9.74
CA ALA A 225 1.24 -11.32 9.38
C ALA A 225 0.84 -11.37 7.89
N GLU A 226 1.73 -11.85 7.04
CA GLU A 226 1.50 -12.11 5.62
C GLU A 226 0.43 -13.19 5.36
N ASN A 227 0.38 -14.24 6.19
CA ASN A 227 -0.62 -15.29 6.09
C ASN A 227 -2.00 -14.80 6.53
N LEU A 228 -2.08 -13.90 7.53
CA LEU A 228 -3.36 -13.36 8.00
C LEU A 228 -4.14 -12.71 6.84
N ILE A 229 -3.49 -11.86 6.04
CA ILE A 229 -4.16 -11.18 4.92
C ILE A 229 -4.60 -12.18 3.85
N SER A 230 -3.75 -13.13 3.47
CA SER A 230 -4.11 -14.18 2.50
C SER A 230 -5.35 -14.97 2.94
N GLN A 231 -5.37 -15.41 4.20
CA GLN A 231 -6.48 -16.18 4.74
C GLN A 231 -7.74 -15.33 4.88
N LEU A 232 -7.63 -14.04 5.23
CA LEU A 232 -8.78 -13.12 5.20
C LEU A 232 -9.32 -12.92 3.79
N LEU A 233 -8.46 -12.77 2.77
CA LEU A 233 -8.91 -12.64 1.38
C LEU A 233 -9.69 -13.86 0.91
N TYR A 234 -9.22 -15.06 1.27
CA TYR A 234 -9.88 -16.32 0.94
C TYR A 234 -11.20 -16.51 1.69
N SER A 235 -11.21 -16.25 2.99
CA SER A 235 -12.32 -16.61 3.88
C SER A 235 -13.39 -15.53 4.05
N PHE A 236 -13.01 -14.25 4.03
CA PHE A 236 -13.89 -13.15 4.39
C PHE A 236 -14.40 -12.41 3.16
N LYS A 237 -15.72 -12.37 2.93
CA LYS A 237 -16.39 -11.83 1.73
C LYS A 237 -16.63 -10.32 1.73
N GLY A 238 -16.59 -9.66 2.89
CA GLY A 238 -16.79 -8.22 2.97
C GLY A 238 -15.55 -7.40 2.54
N PRO A 239 -15.63 -6.06 2.57
CA PRO A 239 -14.50 -5.19 2.23
C PRO A 239 -13.30 -5.41 3.16
N LEU A 240 -12.09 -5.46 2.58
CA LEU A 240 -10.84 -5.65 3.33
C LEU A 240 -9.84 -4.55 2.93
N ARG A 241 -9.36 -3.75 3.89
CA ARG A 241 -8.44 -2.63 3.61
C ARG A 241 -7.34 -2.52 4.64
N LEU A 242 -6.22 -1.95 4.22
CA LEU A 242 -5.12 -1.55 5.10
C LEU A 242 -4.87 -0.06 4.91
N SER A 243 -4.70 0.68 6.00
CA SER A 243 -4.37 2.11 5.97
C SER A 243 -3.16 2.42 6.86
N GLY A 244 -2.24 3.23 6.34
CA GLY A 244 -0.97 3.56 7.01
C GLY A 244 0.16 2.62 6.58
N VAL A 245 1.41 3.11 6.67
CA VAL A 245 2.61 2.34 6.24
C VAL A 245 3.24 1.58 7.41
N VAL A 246 3.26 2.19 8.59
CA VAL A 246 3.81 1.62 9.83
C VAL A 246 2.69 1.56 10.85
N ASN A 247 2.57 0.41 11.50
CA ASN A 247 1.46 0.04 12.37
C ASN A 247 0.10 0.25 11.70
N PRO A 248 -0.12 -0.38 10.53
CA PRO A 248 -1.30 -0.12 9.73
C PRO A 248 -2.58 -0.48 10.49
N THR A 249 -3.65 0.23 10.17
CA THR A 249 -5.00 -0.14 10.58
C THR A 249 -5.56 -1.13 9.55
N LEU A 250 -5.94 -2.32 10.03
CA LEU A 250 -6.67 -3.32 9.28
C LEU A 250 -8.16 -3.08 9.43
N HIS A 251 -8.85 -2.99 8.30
CA HIS A 251 -10.30 -2.81 8.20
C HIS A 251 -10.94 -4.09 7.67
N ILE A 252 -11.84 -4.68 8.45
CA ILE A 252 -12.61 -5.89 8.10
C ILE A 252 -14.10 -5.53 8.15
N GLY A 253 -14.68 -5.17 7.02
CA GLY A 253 -16.01 -4.54 7.00
C GLY A 253 -16.01 -3.24 7.84
N PRO A 254 -16.90 -3.07 8.84
CA PRO A 254 -16.90 -1.91 9.72
C PRO A 254 -15.84 -1.95 10.83
N ALA A 255 -15.24 -3.13 11.09
CA ALA A 255 -14.30 -3.34 12.17
C ALA A 255 -12.91 -2.77 11.84
N GLN A 256 -12.26 -2.15 12.83
CA GLN A 256 -10.94 -1.55 12.68
C GLN A 256 -10.03 -1.97 13.83
N MET A 257 -8.79 -2.32 13.51
CA MET A 257 -7.76 -2.70 14.49
C MET A 257 -6.38 -2.27 14.01
N GLN A 258 -5.50 -1.90 14.94
CA GLN A 258 -4.11 -1.58 14.63
C GLN A 258 -3.26 -2.86 14.65
N VAL A 259 -2.44 -3.05 13.62
CA VAL A 259 -1.50 -4.17 13.54
C VAL A 259 -0.11 -3.67 13.89
N GLY A 260 0.45 -4.10 15.03
CA GLY A 260 1.74 -3.64 15.52
C GLY A 260 1.67 -2.46 16.49
N THR A 261 2.80 -2.17 17.15
CA THR A 261 2.94 -1.06 18.11
C THR A 261 4.17 -0.22 17.78
N THR A 262 4.38 0.91 18.48
CA THR A 262 5.61 1.69 18.31
C THR A 262 6.85 0.93 18.77
N GLN A 263 6.73 0.06 19.77
CA GLN A 263 7.81 -0.81 20.26
C GLN A 263 8.04 -2.03 19.36
N ARG A 264 7.00 -2.50 18.68
CA ARG A 264 7.02 -3.66 17.77
C ARG A 264 6.33 -3.29 16.46
N PRO A 265 6.98 -2.47 15.61
CA PRO A 265 6.33 -1.95 14.43
C PRO A 265 6.10 -3.02 13.37
N VAL A 266 4.90 -3.02 12.79
CA VAL A 266 4.56 -3.82 11.61
C VAL A 266 4.48 -2.91 10.40
N ARG A 267 4.99 -3.34 9.26
CA ARG A 267 4.88 -2.60 7.99
C ARG A 267 3.75 -3.16 7.13
N ALA A 268 2.94 -2.27 6.57
CA ALA A 268 1.86 -2.66 5.66
C ALA A 268 2.39 -3.36 4.40
N THR A 269 3.58 -2.99 3.93
CA THR A 269 4.27 -3.62 2.80
C THR A 269 4.45 -5.13 2.97
N ASN A 270 4.74 -5.60 4.18
CA ASN A 270 4.86 -7.03 4.48
C ASN A 270 3.49 -7.73 4.51
N LEU A 271 2.44 -7.03 4.98
CA LEU A 271 1.06 -7.53 4.94
C LEU A 271 0.52 -7.69 3.50
N TYR A 272 0.91 -6.78 2.59
CA TYR A 272 0.52 -6.86 1.18
C TYR A 272 1.24 -7.98 0.42
N GLN A 273 2.37 -8.47 0.92
CA GLN A 273 3.34 -9.22 0.13
C GLN A 273 2.76 -10.49 -0.49
N TRP A 274 1.96 -11.25 0.27
CA TRP A 274 1.36 -12.48 -0.25
C TRP A 274 0.23 -12.22 -1.26
N ALA A 275 -0.62 -11.21 -1.02
CA ALA A 275 -1.66 -10.83 -1.97
C ALA A 275 -1.06 -10.36 -3.31
N VAL A 276 0.03 -9.58 -3.24
CA VAL A 276 0.79 -9.16 -4.43
C VAL A 276 1.46 -10.36 -5.10
N TYR A 277 2.00 -11.30 -4.33
CA TYR A 277 2.63 -12.52 -4.85
C TYR A 277 1.66 -13.35 -5.70
N GLU A 278 0.44 -13.58 -5.20
CA GLU A 278 -0.58 -14.33 -5.93
C GLU A 278 -0.95 -13.63 -7.24
N GLU A 279 -1.14 -12.31 -7.20
CA GLU A 279 -1.50 -11.53 -8.39
C GLU A 279 -0.35 -11.46 -9.41
N VAL A 280 0.89 -11.21 -8.99
CA VAL A 280 2.06 -11.25 -9.87
C VAL A 280 2.23 -12.64 -10.48
N THR A 281 2.08 -13.70 -9.68
CA THR A 281 2.17 -15.09 -10.17
C THR A 281 1.09 -15.37 -11.22
N ARG A 282 -0.14 -14.88 -11.01
CA ARG A 282 -1.24 -14.98 -11.98
C ARG A 282 -0.88 -14.28 -13.29
N LEU A 283 -0.37 -13.04 -13.23
CA LEU A 283 0.06 -12.29 -14.41
C LEU A 283 1.22 -12.98 -15.15
N MET A 284 2.23 -13.49 -14.42
CA MET A 284 3.35 -14.23 -15.01
C MET A 284 2.91 -15.50 -15.73
N ARG A 285 1.88 -16.21 -15.21
CA ARG A 285 1.30 -17.39 -15.87
C ARG A 285 0.59 -17.03 -17.17
N LEU A 286 -0.13 -15.91 -17.20
CA LEU A 286 -0.79 -15.43 -18.42
C LEU A 286 0.20 -15.06 -19.53
N ASP A 287 1.37 -14.54 -19.15
CA ASP A 287 2.43 -14.15 -20.10
C ASP A 287 3.43 -15.28 -20.43
N SER A 288 3.33 -16.43 -19.76
CA SER A 288 4.21 -17.57 -19.98
C SER A 288 3.66 -18.52 -21.04
N PRO A 289 4.52 -19.09 -21.91
CA PRO A 289 4.10 -20.20 -22.77
C PRO A 289 3.52 -21.34 -21.92
N ALA A 290 2.45 -22.00 -22.37
CA ALA A 290 1.78 -23.08 -21.63
C ALA A 290 2.71 -24.26 -21.26
N SER A 291 3.81 -24.44 -22.00
CA SER A 291 4.81 -25.48 -21.77
C SER A 291 5.98 -25.06 -20.87
N ALA A 292 6.09 -23.78 -20.51
CA ALA A 292 7.19 -23.31 -19.67
C ALA A 292 6.89 -23.64 -18.19
N PRO A 293 7.88 -24.11 -17.42
CA PRO A 293 7.72 -24.24 -15.98
C PRO A 293 7.37 -22.87 -15.39
N ALA A 294 6.49 -22.87 -14.39
CA ALA A 294 6.11 -21.64 -13.71
C ALA A 294 7.38 -20.98 -13.13
N PRO A 295 7.63 -19.70 -13.44
CA PRO A 295 8.77 -19.00 -12.87
C PRO A 295 8.67 -18.99 -11.35
N ARG A 296 9.78 -19.30 -10.67
CA ARG A 296 9.85 -19.20 -9.21
C ARG A 296 9.98 -17.74 -8.83
N LEU A 297 9.12 -17.32 -7.91
CA LEU A 297 9.11 -15.97 -7.39
C LEU A 297 9.54 -16.01 -5.92
N GLY A 298 10.72 -15.48 -5.62
CA GLY A 298 11.19 -15.28 -4.25
C GLY A 298 10.54 -14.04 -3.63
N LEU A 299 10.38 -14.03 -2.31
CA LEU A 299 9.85 -12.89 -1.57
C LEU A 299 10.99 -12.15 -0.85
N SER A 300 11.04 -10.82 -0.98
CA SER A 300 11.96 -9.95 -0.25
C SER A 300 11.17 -9.03 0.69
N PRO A 301 11.16 -9.30 2.00
CA PRO A 301 10.43 -8.48 2.97
C PRO A 301 10.94 -7.04 3.01
N ASP A 302 10.12 -6.11 3.49
CA ASP A 302 10.49 -4.72 3.79
C ASP A 302 10.98 -4.64 5.24
N ASP A 303 12.30 -4.62 5.40
CA ASP A 303 12.97 -4.50 6.71
C ASP A 303 13.18 -3.03 7.10
N GLY A 304 12.65 -2.09 6.31
CA GLY A 304 12.95 -0.67 6.43
C GLY A 304 14.05 -0.20 5.48
N PRO A 305 14.51 1.06 5.65
CA PRO A 305 15.54 1.63 4.80
C PRO A 305 16.91 0.99 5.07
N HIS A 306 17.64 0.69 4.00
CA HIS A 306 18.99 0.14 4.04
C HIS A 306 20.00 1.20 3.57
N ALA A 307 21.02 1.44 4.38
CA ALA A 307 22.12 2.32 3.99
C ALA A 307 22.84 1.73 2.77
N GLY A 308 23.02 2.56 1.73
CA GLY A 308 23.75 2.19 0.51
C GLY A 308 22.92 1.49 -0.56
N TYR A 309 21.65 1.15 -0.31
CA TYR A 309 20.82 0.52 -1.35
C TYR A 309 20.46 1.53 -2.43
N SER A 310 20.50 1.07 -3.69
CA SER A 310 20.04 1.86 -4.83
C SER A 310 18.54 2.16 -4.71
N GLN A 311 18.14 3.33 -5.19
CA GLN A 311 16.75 3.78 -5.10
C GLN A 311 16.22 4.18 -6.48
N LEU A 312 14.92 4.06 -6.69
CA LEU A 312 14.21 4.65 -7.82
C LEU A 312 13.50 5.92 -7.36
N LYS A 313 13.74 7.04 -8.04
CA LYS A 313 12.87 8.21 -7.93
C LYS A 313 11.58 7.91 -8.69
N VAL A 314 10.45 8.19 -8.05
CA VAL A 314 9.10 8.03 -8.62
C VAL A 314 8.28 9.28 -8.39
N ASN A 315 7.34 9.57 -9.30
CA ASN A 315 6.41 10.69 -9.15
C ASN A 315 5.15 10.25 -8.39
N ALA A 316 5.30 10.01 -7.08
CA ALA A 316 4.19 9.60 -6.22
C ALA A 316 4.32 10.18 -4.82
N GLN A 317 3.20 10.20 -4.10
CA GLN A 317 3.15 10.68 -2.72
C GLN A 317 3.81 9.68 -1.77
N ASP A 318 4.35 10.19 -0.67
CA ASP A 318 4.90 9.35 0.40
C ASP A 318 3.81 8.41 0.94
N GLY A 319 4.19 7.15 1.14
CA GLY A 319 3.29 6.08 1.54
C GLY A 319 2.57 5.38 0.39
N ALA A 320 2.63 5.87 -0.84
CA ALA A 320 2.17 5.10 -2.01
C ALA A 320 2.93 3.77 -2.08
N VAL A 321 2.23 2.68 -2.38
CA VAL A 321 2.80 1.32 -2.36
C VAL A 321 3.08 0.85 -3.78
N TYR A 322 4.20 0.17 -3.94
CA TYR A 322 4.67 -0.38 -5.22
C TYR A 322 5.14 -1.82 -5.05
N ALA A 323 4.92 -2.62 -6.09
CA ALA A 323 5.53 -3.94 -6.23
C ALA A 323 6.72 -3.85 -7.20
N LEU A 324 7.86 -4.37 -6.77
CA LEU A 324 9.09 -4.44 -7.55
C LEU A 324 9.33 -5.91 -7.88
N VAL A 325 9.20 -6.26 -9.15
CA VAL A 325 9.49 -7.60 -9.67
C VAL A 325 10.81 -7.52 -10.41
N GLY A 326 11.84 -8.18 -9.90
CA GLY A 326 13.18 -8.13 -10.47
C GLY A 326 13.68 -9.52 -10.81
N SER A 327 14.55 -9.63 -11.82
CA SER A 327 15.38 -10.81 -12.01
C SER A 327 16.83 -10.50 -11.69
N MET A 328 17.48 -11.38 -10.94
CA MET A 328 18.91 -11.32 -10.62
C MET A 328 19.49 -12.71 -10.76
N ASN A 329 20.51 -12.87 -11.62
CA ASN A 329 21.14 -14.16 -11.91
C ASN A 329 20.13 -15.26 -12.31
N GLY A 330 19.06 -14.88 -13.00
CA GLY A 330 17.98 -15.77 -13.45
C GLY A 330 16.93 -16.11 -12.40
N GLU A 331 17.12 -15.73 -11.14
CA GLU A 331 16.09 -15.82 -10.11
C GLU A 331 15.16 -14.63 -10.21
N ILE A 332 13.86 -14.81 -9.97
CA ILE A 332 12.89 -13.72 -9.93
C ILE A 332 12.49 -13.47 -8.49
N GLY A 333 12.56 -12.22 -8.07
CA GLY A 333 12.18 -11.77 -6.74
C GLY A 333 11.05 -10.73 -6.80
N LEU A 334 10.21 -10.73 -5.77
CA LEU A 334 9.18 -9.74 -5.50
C LEU A 334 9.48 -9.04 -4.19
N ALA A 335 9.48 -7.71 -4.25
CA ALA A 335 9.49 -6.83 -3.09
C ALA A 335 8.29 -5.89 -3.14
N VAL A 336 7.67 -5.63 -1.99
CA VAL A 336 6.65 -4.58 -1.86
C VAL A 336 7.24 -3.46 -1.03
N ARG A 337 7.15 -2.22 -1.52
CA ARG A 337 7.79 -1.05 -0.92
C ARG A 337 6.85 0.15 -0.93
N ALA A 338 6.96 0.97 0.12
CA ALA A 338 6.26 2.24 0.19
C ALA A 338 7.21 3.38 -0.18
N VAL A 339 6.70 4.38 -0.91
CA VAL A 339 7.45 5.59 -1.28
C VAL A 339 7.82 6.37 -0.03
N ARG A 340 9.08 6.84 0.04
CA ARG A 340 9.60 7.72 1.10
C ARG A 340 10.42 8.82 0.46
N ALA A 341 10.08 10.08 0.73
CA ALA A 341 10.67 11.24 0.08
C ALA A 341 10.69 11.14 -1.46
N GLY A 342 9.61 10.62 -2.06
CA GLY A 342 9.51 10.41 -3.52
C GLY A 342 10.43 9.32 -4.09
N ARG A 343 10.90 8.39 -3.24
CA ARG A 343 11.83 7.31 -3.63
C ARG A 343 11.34 5.93 -3.20
N LEU A 344 11.68 4.93 -3.99
CA LEU A 344 11.49 3.51 -3.72
C LEU A 344 12.86 2.86 -3.56
N GLU A 345 13.07 2.16 -2.45
CA GLU A 345 14.28 1.36 -2.25
C GLU A 345 14.21 0.05 -3.02
N LEU A 346 15.30 -0.32 -3.70
CA LEU A 346 15.41 -1.60 -4.39
C LEU A 346 15.72 -2.74 -3.40
N PRO A 347 15.26 -3.98 -3.64
CA PRO A 347 15.54 -5.12 -2.76
C PRO A 347 16.97 -5.68 -2.90
N CYS A 348 17.86 -4.99 -3.62
CA CYS A 348 19.26 -5.37 -3.80
C CYS A 348 20.21 -4.20 -3.58
N ASP A 349 21.47 -4.52 -3.25
CA ASP A 349 22.58 -3.65 -3.60
C ASP A 349 22.86 -3.78 -5.11
N CYS A 350 22.03 -3.12 -5.90
CA CYS A 350 22.09 -3.21 -7.35
C CYS A 350 23.24 -2.38 -7.95
N ARG A 351 24.20 -1.90 -7.13
CA ARG A 351 25.40 -1.20 -7.60
C ARG A 351 26.36 -2.15 -8.29
N SER A 352 26.46 -3.39 -7.82
CA SER A 352 27.36 -4.41 -8.41
C SER A 352 26.77 -5.13 -9.62
N THR A 353 25.44 -5.08 -9.78
CA THR A 353 24.73 -5.85 -10.78
C THR A 353 23.83 -4.93 -11.60
N PRO A 354 24.29 -4.43 -12.75
CA PRO A 354 23.47 -3.58 -13.60
C PRO A 354 22.22 -4.35 -14.04
N PHE A 355 21.09 -3.66 -14.10
CA PHE A 355 19.81 -4.23 -14.52
C PHE A 355 19.14 -3.32 -15.55
N THR A 356 18.33 -3.92 -16.42
CA THR A 356 17.50 -3.18 -17.37
C THR A 356 16.12 -2.97 -16.80
N GLN A 357 15.61 -1.74 -16.81
CA GLN A 357 14.20 -1.49 -16.49
C GLN A 357 13.30 -1.93 -17.66
N THR A 358 12.15 -2.52 -17.35
CA THR A 358 11.18 -2.98 -18.35
C THR A 358 9.75 -2.65 -17.91
N ASP A 359 8.88 -2.42 -18.87
CA ASP A 359 7.44 -2.14 -18.71
C ASP A 359 6.57 -3.39 -18.94
N SER A 360 7.18 -4.55 -19.23
CA SER A 360 6.49 -5.80 -19.52
C SER A 360 7.06 -7.00 -18.77
N LEU A 361 6.16 -7.82 -18.20
CA LEU A 361 6.50 -9.10 -17.58
C LEU A 361 7.10 -10.07 -18.58
N LYS A 362 6.57 -10.12 -19.81
CA LYS A 362 7.12 -10.96 -20.88
C LYS A 362 8.61 -10.68 -21.12
N THR A 363 9.00 -9.40 -21.17
CA THR A 363 10.40 -8.98 -21.33
C THR A 363 11.23 -9.35 -20.09
N LEU A 364 10.69 -9.12 -18.89
CA LEU A 364 11.34 -9.53 -17.63
C LEU A 364 11.63 -11.03 -17.59
N LEU A 365 10.65 -11.87 -17.95
CA LEU A 365 10.77 -13.33 -17.99
C LEU A 365 11.78 -13.78 -19.05
N ALA A 366 11.80 -13.12 -20.22
CA ALA A 366 12.77 -13.42 -21.26
C ALA A 366 14.20 -13.09 -20.83
N GLN A 367 14.40 -11.98 -20.11
CA GLN A 367 15.70 -11.60 -19.54
C GLN A 367 16.14 -12.57 -18.44
N ALA A 368 15.23 -12.94 -17.54
CA ALA A 368 15.49 -13.93 -16.49
C ALA A 368 16.00 -15.27 -17.06
N ARG A 369 15.36 -15.79 -18.12
CA ARG A 369 15.78 -17.03 -18.81
C ARG A 369 17.18 -16.93 -19.44
N ARG A 370 17.64 -15.72 -19.76
CA ARG A 370 18.99 -15.47 -20.29
C ARG A 370 20.02 -15.17 -19.19
N GLY A 371 19.62 -15.26 -17.91
CA GLY A 371 20.44 -14.86 -16.78
C GLY A 371 20.70 -13.35 -16.71
N GLN A 372 19.91 -12.53 -17.42
CA GLN A 372 20.06 -11.09 -17.46
C GLN A 372 19.22 -10.43 -16.37
N SER A 373 19.79 -9.43 -15.71
CA SER A 373 19.09 -8.71 -14.65
C SER A 373 18.10 -7.69 -15.21
N ALA A 374 16.89 -7.75 -14.68
CA ALA A 374 15.73 -6.99 -15.14
C ALA A 374 14.97 -6.42 -13.94
N LEU A 375 14.31 -5.28 -14.10
CA LEU A 375 13.40 -4.75 -13.08
C LEU A 375 12.13 -4.20 -13.73
N MET A 376 10.99 -4.66 -13.21
CA MET A 376 9.67 -4.13 -13.50
C MET A 376 9.06 -3.58 -12.21
N VAL A 377 8.35 -2.46 -12.32
CA VAL A 377 7.70 -1.80 -11.19
C VAL A 377 6.22 -1.68 -11.48
N PHE A 378 5.39 -2.03 -10.49
CA PHE A 378 3.95 -1.83 -10.52
C PHE A 378 3.54 -0.86 -9.43
N ALA A 379 2.69 0.12 -9.77
CA ALA A 379 1.93 0.88 -8.79
C ALA A 379 0.82 -0.03 -8.23
N LEU A 380 0.67 -0.04 -6.92
CA LEU A 380 -0.33 -0.84 -6.22
C LEU A 380 -1.52 0.03 -5.84
N ASP A 381 -2.70 -0.28 -6.38
CA ASP A 381 -3.95 0.17 -5.78
C ASP A 381 -4.41 -0.87 -4.76
N ALA A 382 -4.26 -0.51 -3.48
CA ALA A 382 -4.66 -1.32 -2.33
C ALA A 382 -5.89 -0.74 -1.59
N SER A 383 -6.70 0.07 -2.29
CA SER A 383 -7.95 0.62 -1.74
C SER A 383 -8.96 -0.46 -1.37
N ASP A 384 -8.91 -1.61 -2.03
CA ASP A 384 -9.57 -2.85 -1.62
C ASP A 384 -8.63 -4.03 -1.91
N LEU A 385 -8.22 -4.74 -0.86
CA LEU A 385 -7.30 -5.87 -0.98
C LEU A 385 -7.88 -7.02 -1.81
N ARG A 386 -9.21 -7.11 -1.93
CA ARG A 386 -9.90 -8.15 -2.72
C ARG A 386 -9.89 -7.84 -4.22
N HIS A 387 -9.66 -6.58 -4.55
CA HIS A 387 -9.59 -6.07 -5.92
C HIS A 387 -8.26 -5.37 -6.15
N LEU A 388 -7.18 -5.97 -5.64
CA LEU A 388 -5.81 -5.47 -5.77
C LEU A 388 -5.48 -5.23 -7.25
N GLN A 389 -5.11 -4.00 -7.60
CA GLN A 389 -4.69 -3.68 -8.98
C GLN A 389 -3.21 -3.39 -9.04
N LEU A 390 -2.53 -4.05 -9.99
CA LEU A 390 -1.13 -3.81 -10.33
C LEU A 390 -1.05 -3.10 -11.67
N THR A 391 -0.64 -1.83 -11.66
CA THR A 391 -0.46 -1.04 -12.89
C THR A 391 1.02 -0.89 -13.20
N PRO A 392 1.52 -1.41 -14.34
CA PRO A 392 2.91 -1.21 -14.76
C PRO A 392 3.29 0.27 -14.79
N VAL A 393 4.41 0.62 -14.18
CA VAL A 393 4.97 1.98 -14.22
C VAL A 393 5.87 2.10 -15.45
N PRO A 394 5.62 3.04 -16.37
CA PRO A 394 6.48 3.24 -17.53
C PRO A 394 7.92 3.53 -17.10
N THR A 395 8.89 2.92 -17.77
CA THR A 395 10.33 3.09 -17.45
C THR A 395 10.78 4.54 -17.52
N ALA A 396 10.18 5.34 -18.41
CA ALA A 396 10.41 6.79 -18.52
C ALA A 396 10.06 7.58 -17.23
N GLN A 397 9.24 7.01 -16.34
CA GLN A 397 8.89 7.60 -15.04
C GLN A 397 9.80 7.13 -13.89
N LEU A 398 10.72 6.21 -14.16
CA LEU A 398 11.62 5.61 -13.18
C LEU A 398 13.04 6.14 -13.39
N GLN A 399 13.56 6.89 -12.43
CA GLN A 399 14.95 7.35 -12.49
C GLN A 399 15.77 6.63 -11.41
N LEU A 400 16.79 5.87 -11.82
CA LEU A 400 17.73 5.28 -10.87
C LEU A 400 18.53 6.40 -10.19
N VAL A 401 18.55 6.37 -8.86
CA VAL A 401 19.35 7.26 -8.04
C VAL A 401 20.34 6.39 -7.27
N SER A 402 21.63 6.60 -7.55
CA SER A 402 22.70 5.99 -6.78
C SER A 402 22.58 6.44 -5.32
N ALA A 403 22.81 5.52 -4.39
CA ALA A 403 22.95 5.88 -2.98
C ALA A 403 24.06 6.96 -2.85
N PRO A 404 23.86 7.99 -2.01
CA PRO A 404 24.83 9.05 -1.81
C PRO A 404 26.18 8.55 -1.30
#